data_AF-A0A522T9N5-F1
#
_entry.id   AF-A0A522T9N5-F1
#
_cell.length_a   1.000
_cell.length_b   1.000
_cell.length_c   1.000
_cell.angle_alpha   90.00
_cell.angle_beta   90.00
_cell.angle_gamma   90.00
#
_symmetry.space_group_name_H-M   'P 1'
#
loop_
_entity.id
_entity.type
_entity.pdbx_description
1 polymer ?
#
loop_
_entity_poly.entity_id
_entity_poly.type
_entity_poly.pdbx_seq_one_letter_code
_entity_poly.pdbx_strand_id
1 'polypeptide(L)'
;MALTIPEEVRSYLSGRPVMGSPEQVVPLFTVDLNGFPHPCLLSRAQLDATATEIRAAITSWGTRANIRNHGVALILVTLGDTVHHLKLGVVRAHDDKGVLLVAFELVDHKADTLGIQLQPMTFLAGPWISSLEHWDETEKMLRSLDNN
;
A
#
# COMPACT_ATOMS: atom_id res chain seq x y z
N MET A 1 -22.55 -2.60 4.57
CA MET A 1 -21.97 -1.35 5.11
C MET A 1 -20.52 -1.34 4.71
N ALA A 2 -20.00 -0.26 4.13
CA ALA A 2 -18.58 -0.16 3.82
C ALA A 2 -17.79 -0.09 5.13
N LEU A 3 -16.72 -0.90 5.25
CA LEU A 3 -15.82 -0.80 6.39
C LEU A 3 -14.95 0.45 6.26
N THR A 4 -14.67 1.08 7.39
CA THR A 4 -13.80 2.26 7.45
C THR A 4 -12.38 1.85 7.81
N ILE A 5 -11.41 2.48 7.17
CA ILE A 5 -9.99 2.30 7.48
C ILE A 5 -9.69 2.96 8.82
N PRO A 6 -8.97 2.30 9.75
CA PRO A 6 -8.59 2.89 11.03
C PRO A 6 -7.82 4.20 10.85
N GLU A 7 -8.08 5.18 11.71
CA GLU A 7 -7.55 6.52 11.59
C GLU A 7 -6.02 6.54 11.62
N GLU A 8 -5.40 5.78 12.51
CA GLU A 8 -3.94 5.68 12.60
C GLU A 8 -3.31 5.10 11.33
N VAL A 9 -3.97 4.12 10.70
CA VAL A 9 -3.52 3.53 9.43
C VAL A 9 -3.67 4.55 8.32
N ARG A 10 -4.82 5.22 8.24
CA ARG A 10 -5.09 6.27 7.25
C ARG A 10 -4.06 7.40 7.35
N SER A 11 -3.85 7.92 8.55
CA SER A 11 -2.87 8.98 8.81
C SER A 11 -1.45 8.54 8.45
N TYR A 12 -1.09 7.27 8.73
CA TYR A 12 0.22 6.75 8.37
C TYR A 12 0.39 6.64 6.84
N LEU A 13 -0.55 6.00 6.15
CA LEU A 13 -0.50 5.76 4.70
C LEU A 13 -0.58 7.05 3.87
N SER A 14 -1.30 8.06 4.35
CA SER A 14 -1.37 9.38 3.71
C SER A 14 -0.08 10.20 3.90
N GLY A 15 0.81 9.77 4.78
CA GLY A 15 2.11 10.40 5.01
C GLY A 15 3.08 10.19 3.84
N ARG A 16 4.27 10.78 3.95
CA ARG A 16 5.34 10.63 2.96
C ARG A 16 6.65 10.17 3.62
N PRO A 17 7.50 9.41 2.90
CA PRO A 17 8.85 9.14 3.36
C PRO A 17 9.61 10.44 3.61
N VAL A 18 10.38 10.48 4.69
CA VAL A 18 11.24 11.62 5.03
C VAL A 18 12.67 11.30 4.62
N MET A 19 13.24 12.11 3.75
CA MET A 19 14.61 11.90 3.25
C MET A 19 15.62 11.85 4.40
N GLY A 20 16.53 10.88 4.34
CA GLY A 20 17.53 10.63 5.37
C GLY A 20 16.98 9.92 6.61
N SER A 21 15.70 9.55 6.64
CA SER A 21 15.08 8.83 7.76
C SER A 21 14.74 7.38 7.39
N PRO A 22 14.64 6.47 8.37
CA PRO A 22 14.06 5.16 8.15
C PRO A 22 12.61 5.26 7.66
N GLU A 23 12.31 4.58 6.57
CA GLU A 23 10.96 4.40 6.04
C GLU A 23 10.55 2.95 6.24
N GLN A 24 9.36 2.73 6.81
CA GLN A 24 8.81 1.38 6.92
C GLN A 24 8.42 0.86 5.54
N VAL A 25 8.80 -0.38 5.27
CA VAL A 25 8.29 -1.16 4.17
C VAL A 25 6.86 -1.57 4.50
N VAL A 26 5.93 -1.30 3.59
CA VAL A 26 4.53 -1.72 3.67
C VAL A 26 4.35 -2.93 2.74
N PRO A 27 4.29 -4.16 3.25
CA PRO A 27 4.08 -5.33 2.40
C PRO A 27 2.65 -5.35 1.86
N LEU A 28 2.54 -5.41 0.53
CA LEU A 28 1.33 -5.72 -0.21
C LEU A 28 1.41 -7.18 -0.68
N PHE A 29 0.56 -8.03 -0.13
CA PHE A 29 0.40 -9.41 -0.59
C PHE A 29 -0.70 -9.49 -1.64
N THR A 30 -0.39 -10.17 -2.73
CA THR A 30 -1.33 -10.57 -3.79
C THR A 30 -1.34 -12.09 -3.90
N VAL A 31 -2.21 -12.64 -4.74
CA VAL A 31 -2.25 -14.08 -5.03
C VAL A 31 -1.68 -14.31 -6.42
N ASP A 32 -0.70 -15.19 -6.56
CA ASP A 32 -0.19 -15.58 -7.87
C ASP A 32 -1.11 -16.59 -8.58
N LEU A 33 -0.79 -16.91 -9.84
CA LEU A 33 -1.58 -17.85 -10.65
C LEU A 33 -1.67 -19.27 -10.07
N ASN A 34 -0.76 -19.65 -9.18
CA ASN A 34 -0.75 -20.95 -8.52
C ASN A 34 -1.47 -20.93 -7.16
N GLY A 35 -2.04 -19.77 -6.78
CA GLY A 35 -2.74 -19.60 -5.51
C GLY A 35 -1.83 -19.29 -4.32
N PHE A 36 -0.54 -19.00 -4.54
CA PHE A 36 0.39 -18.67 -3.46
C PHE A 36 0.44 -17.16 -3.17
N PRO A 37 0.68 -16.76 -1.90
CA PRO A 37 0.93 -15.37 -1.57
C PRO A 37 2.19 -14.83 -2.26
N HIS A 38 2.04 -13.71 -2.94
CA HIS A 38 3.11 -13.00 -3.62
C HIS A 38 3.30 -11.60 -3.01
N PRO A 39 4.39 -11.35 -2.26
CA PRO A 39 4.64 -10.06 -1.65
C PRO A 39 5.23 -9.05 -2.66
N CYS A 40 4.75 -7.82 -2.57
CA CYS A 40 5.35 -6.62 -3.15
C CYS A 40 5.63 -5.65 -1.99
N LEU A 41 6.83 -5.09 -1.96
CA LEU A 41 7.24 -4.17 -0.90
C LEU A 41 7.00 -2.75 -1.39
N LEU A 42 6.19 -1.98 -0.65
CA LEU A 42 5.85 -0.61 -0.99
C LEU A 42 6.41 0.37 0.05
N SER A 43 6.59 1.62 -0.37
CA SER A 43 6.79 2.76 0.53
C SER A 43 5.52 3.60 0.61
N ARG A 44 5.45 4.52 1.59
CA ARG A 44 4.35 5.50 1.64
C ARG A 44 4.33 6.46 0.44
N ALA A 45 5.39 6.53 -0.37
CA ALA A 45 5.34 7.31 -1.60
C ALA A 45 4.43 6.68 -2.67
N GLN A 46 4.14 5.38 -2.55
CA GLN A 46 3.31 4.62 -3.48
C GLN A 46 1.90 4.37 -2.94
N LEU A 47 1.56 4.96 -1.79
CA LEU A 47 0.33 4.72 -1.07
C LEU A 47 -0.35 6.03 -0.70
N ASP A 48 -1.67 5.95 -0.60
CA ASP A 48 -2.52 6.98 -0.03
C ASP A 48 -3.78 6.32 0.56
N ALA A 49 -4.49 7.02 1.45
CA ALA A 49 -5.70 6.48 2.05
C ALA A 49 -6.76 7.54 2.33
N THR A 50 -8.01 7.21 2.02
CA THR A 50 -9.20 7.93 2.47
C THR A 50 -9.84 7.19 3.66
N ALA A 51 -11.04 7.60 4.08
CA ALA A 51 -11.77 6.88 5.11
C ALA A 51 -12.23 5.48 4.66
N THR A 52 -12.37 5.26 3.35
CA THR A 52 -12.98 4.03 2.79
C THR A 52 -12.11 3.34 1.76
N GLU A 53 -11.04 4.00 1.29
CA GLU A 53 -10.19 3.47 0.23
C GLU A 53 -8.71 3.54 0.57
N ILE A 54 -7.99 2.46 0.24
CA ILE A 54 -6.53 2.51 0.12
C ILE A 54 -6.20 2.61 -1.36
N ARG A 55 -5.31 3.54 -1.72
CA ARG A 55 -4.85 3.72 -3.08
C ARG A 55 -3.40 3.32 -3.18
N ALA A 56 -3.05 2.63 -4.25
CA ALA A 56 -1.70 2.17 -4.48
C ALA A 56 -1.30 2.36 -5.94
N ALA A 57 -0.02 2.66 -6.12
CA ALA A 57 0.62 2.76 -7.43
C ALA A 57 1.64 1.63 -7.57
N ILE A 58 1.32 0.68 -8.45
CA ILE A 58 2.03 -0.59 -8.56
C ILE A 58 2.85 -0.61 -9.84
N THR A 59 4.17 -0.59 -9.71
CA THR A 59 5.12 -0.68 -10.84
C THR A 59 5.45 -2.14 -11.19
N SER A 60 5.52 -3.01 -10.19
CA SER A 60 5.84 -4.44 -10.32
C SER A 60 4.90 -5.13 -11.30
N TRP A 61 5.46 -5.69 -12.39
CA TRP A 61 4.68 -6.37 -13.43
C TRP A 61 3.92 -7.59 -12.89
N GLY A 62 4.56 -8.41 -12.06
CA GLY A 62 3.93 -9.60 -11.47
C GLY A 62 2.77 -9.22 -10.54
N THR A 63 2.97 -8.22 -9.68
CA THR A 63 1.94 -7.73 -8.77
C THR A 63 0.75 -7.13 -9.54
N ARG A 64 1.01 -6.40 -10.64
CA ARG A 64 -0.03 -5.89 -11.53
C ARG A 64 -0.86 -7.02 -12.15
N ALA A 65 -0.20 -8.05 -12.67
CA ALA A 65 -0.88 -9.22 -13.22
C ALA A 65 -1.76 -9.91 -12.17
N ASN A 66 -1.21 -10.12 -10.96
CA ASN A 66 -1.95 -10.74 -9.85
C ASN A 66 -3.20 -9.95 -9.46
N ILE A 67 -3.09 -8.62 -9.33
CA ILE A 67 -4.22 -7.75 -9.00
C ILE A 67 -5.31 -7.83 -10.08
N ARG A 68 -4.93 -7.83 -11.36
CA ARG A 68 -5.91 -7.96 -12.46
C ARG A 68 -6.62 -9.31 -12.47
N ASN A 69 -5.90 -10.38 -12.15
CA ASN A 69 -6.45 -11.73 -12.19
C ASN A 69 -7.36 -12.04 -11.00
N HIS A 70 -7.01 -11.55 -9.81
CA HIS A 70 -7.69 -11.95 -8.57
C HIS A 70 -8.49 -10.84 -7.90
N GLY A 71 -8.19 -9.57 -8.17
CA GLY A 71 -8.95 -8.43 -7.63
C GLY A 71 -8.87 -8.28 -6.10
N VAL A 72 -7.95 -8.98 -5.43
CA VAL A 72 -7.81 -8.97 -3.97
C VAL A 72 -6.36 -8.75 -3.56
N ALA A 73 -6.18 -8.14 -2.39
CA ALA A 73 -4.87 -7.96 -1.78
C ALA A 73 -4.94 -7.96 -0.24
N LEU A 74 -3.78 -7.99 0.40
CA LEU A 74 -3.61 -7.76 1.83
C LEU A 74 -2.47 -6.77 2.04
N ILE A 75 -2.70 -5.71 2.80
CA ILE A 75 -1.63 -4.82 3.27
C ILE A 75 -1.39 -5.07 4.75
N LEU A 76 -0.12 -5.08 5.16
CA LEU A 76 0.29 -5.03 6.55
C LEU A 76 0.90 -3.67 6.88
N VAL A 77 0.39 -3.03 7.93
CA VAL A 77 0.95 -1.78 8.47
C VAL A 77 1.29 -1.99 9.94
N THR A 78 2.52 -1.72 10.34
CA THR A 78 2.95 -1.84 11.74
C THR A 78 3.02 -0.46 12.37
N LEU A 79 2.28 -0.24 13.45
CA LEU A 79 2.24 1.02 14.21
C LEU A 79 2.34 0.70 15.70
N GLY A 80 3.39 1.22 16.36
CA GLY A 80 3.60 0.97 17.79
C GLY A 80 3.79 -0.52 18.10
N ASP A 81 2.85 -1.09 18.83
CA ASP A 81 2.81 -2.50 19.23
C ASP A 81 1.86 -3.36 18.37
N THR A 82 1.28 -2.77 17.32
CA THR A 82 0.17 -3.36 16.56
C THR A 82 0.53 -3.54 15.09
N VAL A 83 0.20 -4.70 14.53
CA VAL A 83 0.15 -4.94 13.08
C VAL A 83 -1.31 -4.89 12.62
N HIS A 84 -1.60 -3.99 11.68
CA HIS A 84 -2.91 -3.90 11.02
C HIS A 84 -2.88 -4.75 9.76
N HIS A 85 -3.73 -5.76 9.72
CA HIS A 85 -3.99 -6.60 8.56
C HIS A 85 -5.23 -6.05 7.86
N LEU A 86 -5.05 -5.47 6.68
CA LEU A 86 -6.15 -4.91 5.89
C LEU A 86 -6.36 -5.78 4.65
N LYS A 87 -7.44 -6.56 4.62
CA LYS A 87 -7.84 -7.32 3.43
C LYS A 87 -8.61 -6.41 2.50
N LEU A 88 -8.25 -6.42 1.23
CA LEU A 88 -8.60 -5.41 0.27
C LEU A 88 -9.26 -6.04 -0.96
N GLY A 89 -10.29 -5.37 -1.47
CA GLY A 89 -10.93 -5.67 -2.75
C GLY A 89 -10.72 -4.52 -3.73
N VAL A 90 -10.39 -4.82 -4.98
CA VAL A 90 -10.22 -3.78 -6.01
C VAL A 90 -11.58 -3.18 -6.38
N VAL A 91 -11.70 -1.86 -6.27
CA VAL A 91 -12.88 -1.09 -6.69
C VAL A 91 -12.66 -0.49 -8.07
N ARG A 92 -11.48 0.12 -8.27
CA ARG A 92 -11.07 0.68 -9.56
C ARG A 92 -9.60 0.45 -9.79
N ALA A 93 -9.23 0.17 -11.04
CA ALA A 93 -7.85 0.06 -11.45
C ALA A 93 -7.69 0.61 -12.88
N HIS A 94 -6.63 1.36 -13.13
CA HIS A 94 -6.27 1.80 -14.46
C HIS A 94 -4.76 1.96 -14.61
N ASP A 95 -4.27 1.84 -15.84
CA ASP A 95 -2.85 2.02 -16.15
C ASP A 95 -2.57 3.46 -16.55
N ASP A 96 -1.49 4.02 -16.00
CA ASP A 96 -0.88 5.26 -16.47
C ASP A 96 0.64 5.08 -16.54
N LYS A 97 1.22 5.33 -17.72
CA LYS A 97 2.67 5.25 -17.98
C LYS A 97 3.37 3.99 -17.44
N GLY A 98 2.69 2.84 -17.50
CA GLY A 98 3.25 1.57 -17.04
C GLY A 98 3.16 1.34 -15.52
N VAL A 99 2.46 2.21 -14.80
CA VAL A 99 2.06 2.05 -13.40
C VAL A 99 0.59 1.68 -13.35
N LEU A 100 0.22 0.68 -12.55
CA LEU A 100 -1.18 0.39 -12.26
C LEU A 100 -1.60 1.20 -11.03
N LEU A 101 -2.53 2.12 -11.22
CA LEU A 101 -3.17 2.86 -10.15
C LEU A 101 -4.43 2.11 -9.72
N VAL A 102 -4.49 1.75 -8.45
CA VAL A 102 -5.55 0.92 -7.89
C VAL A 102 -6.15 1.63 -6.69
N ALA A 103 -7.48 1.67 -6.60
CA ALA A 103 -8.17 1.95 -5.35
C ALA A 103 -8.83 0.67 -4.85
N PHE A 104 -8.62 0.40 -3.57
CA PHE A 104 -9.13 -0.75 -2.86
C PHE A 104 -10.14 -0.33 -1.82
N GLU A 105 -11.23 -1.08 -1.68
CA GLU A 105 -12.09 -1.03 -0.51
C GLU A 105 -11.57 -1.98 0.58
N LEU A 106 -11.89 -1.66 1.83
CA LEU A 106 -11.62 -2.52 2.97
C LEU A 106 -12.67 -3.63 3.06
N VAL A 107 -12.23 -4.88 2.93
CA VAL A 107 -13.07 -6.08 3.02
C VAL A 107 -13.09 -6.63 4.45
N ASP A 108 -11.95 -6.58 5.14
CA ASP A 108 -11.79 -7.06 6.51
C ASP A 108 -10.58 -6.41 7.17
N HIS A 109 -10.62 -6.21 8.48
CA HIS A 109 -9.54 -5.62 9.26
C HIS A 109 -9.31 -6.42 10.54
N LYS A 110 -8.05 -6.79 10.78
CA LYS A 110 -7.58 -7.30 12.06
C LYS A 110 -6.45 -6.41 12.58
N ALA A 111 -6.59 -5.88 13.79
CA ALA A 111 -5.48 -5.34 14.57
C ALA A 111 -4.91 -6.46 15.44
N ASP A 112 -3.61 -6.73 15.30
CA ASP A 112 -2.92 -7.81 16.00
C ASP A 112 -1.82 -7.23 16.90
N THR A 113 -1.91 -7.48 18.21
CA THR A 113 -1.00 -6.93 19.22
C THR A 113 -0.87 -7.87 20.41
N LEU A 114 0.33 -7.86 21.01
CA LEU A 114 0.62 -8.50 22.30
C LEU A 114 1.01 -7.45 23.37
N GLY A 115 0.85 -6.15 23.09
CA GLY A 115 1.31 -5.07 23.95
C GLY A 115 2.83 -4.89 23.97
N ILE A 116 3.54 -5.41 22.96
CA ILE A 116 5.00 -5.34 22.84
C ILE A 116 5.35 -4.46 21.66
N GLN A 117 6.19 -3.45 21.89
CA GLN A 117 6.64 -2.55 20.83
C GLN A 117 7.27 -3.32 19.67
N LEU A 118 6.79 -3.05 18.46
CA LEU A 118 7.26 -3.68 17.25
C LEU A 118 8.27 -2.79 16.52
N GLN A 119 9.20 -3.44 15.83
CA GLN A 119 10.11 -2.78 14.88
C GLN A 119 9.79 -3.29 13.48
N PRO A 120 9.17 -2.47 12.61
CA PRO A 120 8.87 -2.89 11.25
C PRO A 120 10.15 -3.12 10.44
N MET A 121 10.00 -3.82 9.33
CA MET A 121 11.00 -3.81 8.27
C MET A 121 11.12 -2.37 7.74
N THR A 122 12.33 -1.84 7.68
CA THR A 122 12.59 -0.47 7.21
C THR A 122 13.75 -0.44 6.21
N PHE A 123 13.76 0.58 5.36
CA PHE A 123 14.91 0.96 4.54
C PHE A 123 15.24 2.45 4.77
N LEU A 124 16.44 2.88 4.40
CA LEU A 124 16.81 4.30 4.48
C LEU A 124 16.23 5.04 3.25
N ALA A 125 15.30 5.97 3.48
CA ALA A 125 14.79 6.82 2.41
C ALA A 125 15.90 7.76 1.94
N GLY A 126 16.29 7.64 0.67
CA GLY A 126 17.34 8.45 0.07
C GLY A 126 17.08 8.75 -1.40
N PRO A 127 17.88 9.64 -2.02
CA PRO A 127 17.66 10.05 -3.41
C PRO A 127 17.68 8.90 -4.42
N TRP A 128 18.48 7.87 -4.16
CA TRP A 128 18.63 6.71 -5.04
C TRP A 128 17.31 5.93 -5.19
N ILE A 129 16.62 5.63 -4.08
CA ILE A 129 15.37 4.86 -4.09
C ILE A 129 14.21 5.73 -4.59
N SER A 130 14.19 7.01 -4.21
CA SER A 130 13.21 7.97 -4.71
C SER A 130 13.23 8.11 -6.23
N SER A 131 14.43 8.08 -6.82
CA SER A 131 14.61 8.16 -8.28
C SER A 131 14.27 6.83 -8.95
N LEU A 132 14.69 5.70 -8.35
CA LEU A 132 14.44 4.35 -8.87
C LEU A 132 12.93 4.03 -8.91
N GLU A 133 12.19 4.48 -7.90
CA GLU A 133 10.74 4.23 -7.77
C GLU A 133 9.87 5.39 -8.24
N HIS A 134 10.46 6.45 -8.81
CA HIS A 134 9.73 7.61 -9.35
C HIS A 134 8.70 8.20 -8.38
N TRP A 135 9.08 8.45 -7.13
CA TRP A 135 8.17 8.86 -6.06
C TRP A 135 7.35 10.13 -6.39
N ASP A 136 7.98 11.16 -6.96
CA ASP A 136 7.31 12.42 -7.31
C ASP A 136 6.23 12.24 -8.40
N GLU A 137 6.45 11.32 -9.33
CA GLU A 137 5.49 11.01 -10.39
C GLU A 137 4.34 10.18 -9.84
N THR A 138 4.67 9.18 -9.02
CA THR A 138 3.72 8.29 -8.37
C THR A 138 2.73 9.06 -7.49
N GLU A 139 3.20 10.07 -6.75
CA GLU A 139 2.32 10.92 -5.94
C GLU A 139 1.29 11.67 -6.80
N LYS A 140 1.74 12.28 -7.90
CA LYS A 140 0.84 13.01 -8.81
C LYS A 140 -0.18 12.08 -9.44
N MET A 141 0.25 10.87 -9.80
CA MET A 141 -0.61 9.82 -10.33
C MET A 141 -1.67 9.40 -9.31
N LEU A 142 -1.32 9.17 -8.04
CA LEU A 142 -2.28 8.80 -7.00
C LEU A 142 -3.36 9.86 -6.80
N ARG A 143 -3.00 11.16 -6.83
CA ARG A 143 -3.98 12.26 -6.74
C ARG A 143 -4.93 12.33 -7.93
N SER A 144 -4.59 11.72 -9.07
CA SER A 144 -5.52 11.65 -10.21
C SER A 144 -6.74 10.77 -9.92
N LEU A 145 -6.64 9.85 -8.95
CA LEU A 145 -7.75 9.02 -8.49
C LEU A 145 -8.82 9.78 -7.68
N ASP A 146 -8.59 11.05 -7.34
CA ASP A 146 -9.58 11.93 -6.70
C ASP A 146 -10.56 12.56 -7.72
N ASN A 147 -10.19 12.60 -9.00
CA ASN A 147 -10.92 13.34 -10.03
C ASN A 147 -11.76 12.45 -10.98
N ASN A 148 -11.90 11.17 -10.66
CA ASN A 148 -12.68 10.17 -11.41
C ASN A 148 -13.70 9.50 -10.49
#